data_AF-A0A061AXJ3-F1
#
_entry.id   AF-A0A061AXJ3-F1
#
_cell.length_a   1.000
_cell.length_b   1.000
_cell.length_c   1.000
_cell.angle_alpha   90.00
_cell.angle_beta   90.00
_cell.angle_gamma   90.00
#
_symmetry.space_group_name_H-M   'P 1'
#
loop_
_entity.id
_entity.type
_entity.pdbx_description
1 polymer ?
#
loop_
_entity_poly.entity_id
_entity_poly.type
_entity_poly.pdbx_seq_one_letter_code
_entity_poly.pdbx_strand_id
1 'polypeptide(L)'
;MVRFYCDYCKKKAKELGIWHQHQVPVEITVDRLYRGIPGSESAKDTNYYSLAESKTLPPPPTLPSLPPPPPRVLHETRDDKLSVGKMLKTIN
;
A
#
# COMPACT_ATOMS: atom_id res chain seq x y z
N MET A 1 -9.24 -13.53 26.26
CA MET A 1 -10.45 -12.68 26.18
C MET A 1 -10.95 -12.44 24.76
N VAL A 2 -10.09 -12.10 23.79
CA VAL A 2 -10.51 -11.78 22.40
C VAL A 2 -11.31 -12.90 21.70
N ARG A 3 -10.95 -14.18 21.90
CA ARG A 3 -11.66 -15.33 21.28
C ARG A 3 -13.16 -15.38 21.60
N PHE A 4 -13.52 -15.25 22.87
CA PHE A 4 -14.93 -15.34 23.31
C PHE A 4 -15.79 -14.21 22.75
N TYR A 5 -15.23 -13.00 22.66
CA TYR A 5 -15.91 -11.86 22.07
C TYR A 5 -16.12 -12.06 20.56
N CYS A 6 -15.09 -12.54 19.85
CA CYS A 6 -15.21 -12.87 18.43
C CYS A 6 -16.28 -13.94 18.16
N ASP A 7 -16.36 -14.97 19.00
CA ASP A 7 -17.35 -16.05 18.84
C ASP A 7 -18.77 -15.55 19.12
N TYR A 8 -18.95 -14.65 20.09
CA TYR A 8 -20.22 -13.99 20.36
C TYR A 8 -20.67 -13.13 19.16
N CYS A 9 -19.79 -12.30 18.61
CA CYS A 9 -20.11 -11.47 17.44
C CYS A 9 -20.47 -12.31 16.21
N LYS A 10 -19.77 -13.42 15.97
CA LYS A 10 -20.10 -14.37 14.89
C LYS A 10 -21.48 -14.97 15.06
N LYS A 11 -21.83 -15.40 16.28
CA LYS A 11 -23.15 -15.97 16.58
C LYS A 11 -24.25 -14.94 16.33
N LYS A 12 -24.09 -13.72 16.83
CA LYS A 12 -25.05 -12.62 16.66
C LYS A 12 -25.22 -12.20 15.20
N ALA A 13 -24.14 -12.12 14.43
CA ALA A 13 -24.20 -11.80 13.01
C ALA A 13 -24.95 -12.86 12.18
N LYS A 14 -24.84 -14.14 12.56
CA LYS A 14 -25.61 -15.24 11.94
C LYS A 14 -27.09 -15.17 12.31
N GLU A 15 -27.43 -14.92 13.58
CA GLU A 15 -28.81 -14.72 14.05
C GLU A 15 -29.51 -13.56 13.32
N LEU A 16 -28.78 -12.47 13.05
CA LEU A 16 -29.30 -11.27 12.39
C LEU A 16 -29.32 -11.35 10.86
N GLY A 17 -28.84 -12.44 10.24
CA GLY A 17 -28.81 -12.59 8.79
C GLY A 17 -27.83 -11.67 8.04
N ILE A 18 -27.04 -10.87 8.75
CA ILE A 18 -26.00 -9.97 8.20
C ILE A 18 -24.66 -10.69 7.95
N TRP A 19 -24.58 -11.98 8.28
CA TRP A 19 -23.40 -12.81 8.01
C TRP A 19 -23.37 -13.24 6.54
N HIS A 20 -22.74 -12.44 5.70
CA HIS A 20 -22.57 -12.74 4.29
C HIS A 20 -21.31 -13.58 4.05
N GLN A 21 -21.48 -14.90 3.91
CA GLN A 21 -20.37 -15.85 3.70
C GLN A 21 -19.55 -15.55 2.43
N HIS A 22 -20.11 -14.81 1.47
CA HIS A 22 -19.50 -14.49 0.18
C HIS A 22 -19.09 -13.00 0.05
N GLN A 23 -19.23 -12.20 1.12
CA GLN A 23 -18.81 -10.81 1.13
C GLN A 23 -17.62 -10.62 2.08
N VAL A 24 -16.56 -11.40 1.90
CA VAL A 24 -15.26 -10.99 2.39
C VAL A 24 -14.65 -10.18 1.25
N PRO A 25 -14.73 -8.83 1.26
CA PRO A 25 -14.34 -8.01 0.11
C PRO A 25 -12.86 -8.20 -0.27
N VAL A 26 -12.06 -8.74 0.66
CA VAL A 26 -10.65 -9.02 0.49
C VAL A 26 -10.27 -10.22 1.36
N GLU A 27 -9.80 -11.30 0.73
CA GLU A 27 -9.04 -12.33 1.43
C GLU A 27 -7.63 -11.81 1.70
N ILE A 28 -7.21 -11.83 2.96
CA ILE A 28 -5.84 -11.50 3.38
C ILE A 28 -5.07 -12.82 3.42
N THR A 29 -4.38 -13.14 2.32
CA THR A 29 -3.45 -14.27 2.28
C THR A 29 -2.09 -13.85 2.83
N VAL A 30 -1.32 -14.82 3.34
CA VAL A 30 0.07 -14.62 3.78
C VAL A 30 0.87 -13.97 2.67
N ASP A 31 0.68 -14.41 1.43
CA ASP A 31 1.28 -13.82 0.24
C ASP A 31 0.98 -12.33 0.08
N ARG A 32 -0.27 -11.93 0.27
CA ARG A 32 -0.68 -10.53 0.16
C ARG A 32 -0.11 -9.68 1.30
N LEU A 33 0.04 -10.27 2.48
CA LEU A 33 0.58 -9.58 3.66
C LEU A 33 2.08 -9.32 3.53
N TYR A 34 2.83 -10.28 2.99
CA TYR A 34 4.29 -10.17 2.83
C TYR A 34 4.71 -9.59 1.47
N ARG A 35 3.76 -9.25 0.60
CA ARG A 35 4.04 -8.67 -0.72
C ARG A 35 4.88 -7.40 -0.60
N GLY A 36 6.11 -7.46 -1.14
CA GLY A 36 7.04 -6.33 -1.16
C GLY A 36 7.99 -6.24 0.04
N ILE A 37 7.91 -7.18 0.99
CA ILE A 37 8.90 -7.29 2.07
C ILE A 37 10.14 -8.00 1.49
N PRO A 38 11.34 -7.35 1.52
CA PRO A 38 12.56 -7.96 1.01
C PRO A 38 12.90 -9.24 1.79
N GLY A 39 13.19 -10.32 1.07
CA GLY A 39 13.50 -11.64 1.63
C GLY A 39 12.29 -12.57 1.86
N SER A 40 11.08 -12.17 1.50
CA SER A 40 9.91 -13.07 1.54
C SER A 40 9.78 -13.91 0.26
N GLU A 41 9.34 -15.16 0.39
CA GLU A 41 9.09 -16.06 -0.76
C GLU A 41 7.95 -15.57 -1.68
N SER A 42 7.07 -14.70 -1.15
CA SER A 42 5.97 -14.09 -1.91
C SER A 42 6.38 -12.85 -2.72
N ALA A 43 7.68 -12.57 -2.80
CA ALA A 43 8.24 -11.54 -3.67
C ALA A 43 8.14 -11.97 -5.14
N LYS A 44 6.93 -12.06 -5.70
CA LYS A 44 6.79 -12.03 -7.16
C LYS A 44 7.33 -10.69 -7.65
N ASP A 45 8.16 -10.73 -8.69
CA ASP A 45 8.71 -9.60 -9.43
C ASP A 45 7.59 -8.69 -9.98
N THR A 46 6.96 -7.93 -9.09
CA THR A 46 6.09 -6.83 -9.48
C THR A 46 7.05 -5.70 -9.81
N ASN A 47 7.30 -5.46 -11.09
CA ASN A 47 8.13 -4.33 -11.53
C ASN A 47 7.41 -3.01 -11.20
N TYR A 48 7.58 -2.55 -9.97
CA TYR A 48 7.03 -1.29 -9.45
C TYR A 48 7.49 -0.07 -10.27
N TYR A 49 8.66 -0.17 -10.91
CA TYR A 49 9.23 0.88 -11.74
C TYR A 49 8.55 1.01 -13.11
N SER A 50 7.99 -0.07 -13.67
CA SER A 50 7.23 -0.05 -14.91
C SER A 50 5.87 0.66 -14.76
N LEU A 51 5.28 0.65 -13.57
CA LEU A 51 4.05 1.40 -13.27
C LEU A 51 4.29 2.90 -13.01
N ALA A 52 5.55 3.28 -12.75
CA ALA A 52 5.96 4.66 -12.49
C ALA A 52 6.26 5.44 -13.79
N GLU A 53 6.33 4.76 -14.94
CA GLU A 53 6.40 5.43 -16.23
C GLU A 53 5.02 5.99 -16.61
N SER A 54 4.83 7.29 -16.38
CA SER A 54 3.89 8.22 -17.05
C SER A 54 2.56 8.64 -16.40
N LYS A 55 2.37 8.50 -15.07
CA LYS A 55 1.26 9.23 -14.41
C LYS A 55 1.68 9.83 -13.08
N THR A 56 2.08 11.11 -13.11
CA THR A 56 2.11 11.91 -11.88
C THR A 56 0.69 12.04 -11.36
N LEU A 57 0.45 11.63 -10.12
CA LEU A 57 -0.81 11.88 -9.46
C LEU A 57 -1.07 13.40 -9.41
N PRO A 58 -2.34 13.85 -9.49
CA PRO A 58 -2.64 15.25 -9.26
C PRO A 58 -2.13 15.67 -7.88
N PRO A 59 -1.68 16.92 -7.72
CA PRO A 59 -1.28 17.42 -6.40
C PRO A 59 -2.44 17.27 -5.41
N PRO A 60 -2.15 17.00 -4.13
CA PRO A 60 -3.20 16.90 -3.13
C PRO A 60 -3.97 18.23 -3.04
N PRO A 61 -5.28 18.18 -2.73
CA PRO A 61 -6.07 19.39 -2.56
C PRO A 61 -5.51 20.24 -1.41
N THR A 62 -5.48 21.56 -1.60
CA THR A 62 -5.07 22.49 -0.55
C THR A 62 -6.15 22.56 0.52
N LEU A 63 -5.79 22.39 1.79
CA LEU A 63 -6.71 22.53 2.90
C LEU A 63 -6.95 24.03 3.19
N PRO A 64 -8.21 24.53 3.23
CA PRO A 64 -8.49 25.96 3.34
C PRO A 64 -7.96 26.64 4.62
N SER A 65 -7.75 25.88 5.69
CA SER A 65 -7.31 26.37 6.99
C SER A 65 -5.79 26.35 7.18
N LEU A 66 -5.02 25.92 6.18
CA LEU A 66 -3.57 25.83 6.25
C LEU A 66 -2.92 26.77 5.23
N PRO A 67 -1.79 27.42 5.58
CA PRO A 67 -1.00 28.15 4.61
C PRO A 67 -0.51 27.20 3.50
N PRO A 68 -0.31 27.71 2.27
CA PRO A 68 0.25 26.92 1.19
C PRO A 68 1.61 26.35 1.62
N PRO A 69 1.96 25.12 1.19
CA PRO A 69 3.24 24.54 1.52
C PRO A 69 4.39 25.40 0.96
N PRO A 70 5.55 25.42 1.62
CA PRO A 70 6.70 26.14 1.13
C PRO A 70 7.13 25.61 -0.25
N PRO A 71 7.76 26.46 -1.08
CA PRO A 71 8.31 26.04 -2.37
C PRO A 71 9.26 24.86 -2.19
N ARG A 72 9.24 23.93 -3.13
CA ARG A 72 10.14 22.77 -3.11
C ARG A 72 11.58 23.25 -3.26
N VAL A 73 12.44 22.90 -2.31
CA VAL A 73 13.87 23.31 -2.28
C VAL A 73 14.71 22.53 -3.28
N LEU A 74 14.38 21.26 -3.54
CA LEU A 74 15.14 20.37 -4.42
C LEU A 74 14.31 19.97 -5.64
N HIS A 75 14.79 20.32 -6.83
CA HIS A 75 14.26 19.82 -8.08
C HIS A 75 14.92 18.48 -8.38
N GLU A 76 14.24 17.37 -8.08
CA GLU A 76 14.67 16.07 -8.58
C GLU A 76 14.50 16.05 -10.10
N THR A 77 15.60 16.15 -10.83
CA THR A 77 15.59 15.96 -12.27
C THR A 77 15.43 14.47 -12.58
N ARG A 78 15.00 14.17 -13.80
CA ARG A 78 14.89 12.78 -14.27
C ARG A 78 16.23 12.05 -14.17
N ASP A 79 17.32 12.77 -14.40
CA ASP A 79 18.68 12.22 -14.36
C ASP A 79 19.13 11.87 -12.94
N ASP A 80 18.75 12.67 -11.94
CA ASP A 80 19.03 12.37 -10.53
C ASP A 80 18.41 11.03 -10.11
N LYS A 81 17.16 10.77 -10.53
CA LYS A 81 16.44 9.53 -10.21
C LYS A 81 17.09 8.31 -10.86
N LEU A 82 17.55 8.45 -12.10
CA LEU A 82 18.25 7.39 -12.83
C LEU A 82 19.62 7.08 -12.21
N SER A 83 20.32 8.09 -11.73
CA SER A 83 21.60 7.93 -11.04
C SER A 83 21.47 7.13 -9.73
N VAL A 84 20.52 7.50 -8.88
CA VAL A 84 20.22 6.77 -7.62
C VAL A 84 19.85 5.30 -7.91
N GLY A 85 19.03 5.08 -8.93
CA GLY A 85 18.65 3.71 -9.35
C GLY A 85 19.84 2.86 -9.82
N LYS A 86 20.88 3.46 -10.41
CA LYS A 86 22.11 2.74 -10.80
C LYS A 86 22.98 2.42 -9.59
N MET A 87 23.15 3.35 -8.66
CA MET A 87 23.95 3.14 -7.45
C MET A 87 23.40 1.99 -6.59
N LEU A 88 22.08 1.88 -6.46
CA LEU A 88 21.43 0.81 -5.70
C LEU A 88 21.62 -0.59 -6.34
N LYS A 89 21.87 -0.67 -7.65
CA LYS A 89 22.12 -1.95 -8.35
C LYS A 89 23.56 -2.45 -8.18
N THR A 90 24.51 -1.55 -7.95
CA THR A 90 25.94 -1.91 -7.82
C THR A 90 26.30 -2.49 -6.45
N ILE A 91 25.39 -2.40 -5.47
CA ILE A 91 25.61 -2.86 -4.09
C ILE A 91 25.08 -4.31 -3.88
N ASN A 92 24.43 -4.91 -4.88
CA ASN A 92 24.01 -6.32 -4.89
C ASN A 92 24.93 -7.19 -5.75
#